data_AF-A0A6M0HNX0-F1
#
_entry.id   AF-A0A6M0HNX0-F1
#
_cell.length_a   1.000
_cell.length_b   1.000
_cell.length_c   1.000
_cell.angle_alpha   90.00
_cell.angle_beta   90.00
_cell.angle_gamma   90.00
#
_symmetry.space_group_name_H-M   'P 1'
#
loop_
_entity.id
_entity.type
_entity.pdbx_description
1 polymer ?
#
loop_
_entity_poly.entity_id
_entity_poly.type
_entity_poly.pdbx_seq_one_letter_code
_entity_poly.pdbx_strand_id
1 'polypeptide(L)' 'AVRTLALVARELGEDADWLADIATDLEPEDGLVWVYDPQHPDGTMAFSEFGIESLRNLIDIRRIMTK' A
#
# COMPACT_ATOMS: atom_id res chain seq x y z
N ALA A 1 -8.90 -1.01 11.87
CA ALA A 1 -7.96 -2.13 11.70
C ALA A 1 -6.98 -1.81 10.57
N VAL A 2 -5.85 -2.50 10.46
CA VAL A 2 -4.92 -2.35 9.31
C VAL A 2 -4.94 -3.60 8.44
N ARG A 3 -4.68 -3.44 7.14
CA ARG A 3 -4.57 -4.53 6.15
C ARG A 3 -3.19 -4.50 5.52
N THR A 4 -2.51 -5.65 5.45
CA THR A 4 -1.18 -5.73 4.83
C THR A 4 -1.26 -5.47 3.33
N LEU A 5 -0.16 -5.02 2.73
CA LEU A 5 -0.06 -4.73 1.30
C LEU A 5 -0.48 -5.92 0.44
N ALA A 6 -0.03 -7.13 0.77
CA ALA A 6 -0.43 -8.33 0.03
C ALA A 6 -1.95 -8.60 0.10
N LEU A 7 -2.60 -8.29 1.23
CA LEU A 7 -4.05 -8.41 1.35
C LEU A 7 -4.76 -7.36 0.50
N VAL A 8 -4.31 -6.10 0.56
CA VAL A 8 -4.89 -5.01 -0.23
C VAL A 8 -4.69 -5.24 -1.73
N ALA A 9 -3.51 -5.67 -2.18
CA ALA A 9 -3.22 -6.04 -3.56
C ALA A 9 -4.21 -7.11 -4.07
N ARG A 10 -4.41 -8.18 -3.28
CA ARG A 10 -5.39 -9.22 -3.58
C ARG A 10 -6.82 -8.70 -3.66
N GLU A 11 -7.21 -7.80 -2.76
CA GLU A 11 -8.55 -7.19 -2.74
C GLU A 11 -8.79 -6.25 -3.93
N LEU A 12 -7.76 -5.55 -4.40
CA LEU A 12 -7.82 -4.66 -5.56
C LEU A 12 -7.62 -5.41 -6.90
N GLY A 13 -7.12 -6.64 -6.87
CA GLY A 13 -6.78 -7.40 -8.08
C GLY A 13 -5.52 -6.89 -8.77
N GLU A 14 -4.63 -6.25 -8.01
CA GLU A 14 -3.39 -5.67 -8.50
C GLU A 14 -2.18 -6.55 -8.12
N ASP A 15 -1.09 -6.37 -8.85
CA ASP A 15 0.19 -6.98 -8.49
C ASP A 15 0.77 -6.34 -7.21
N ALA A 16 1.30 -7.16 -6.31
CA ALA A 16 1.77 -6.68 -5.01
C ALA A 16 3.06 -5.86 -5.14
N ASP A 17 3.98 -6.26 -6.00
CA ASP A 17 5.25 -5.53 -6.18
C ASP A 17 4.98 -4.17 -6.83
N TRP A 18 4.11 -4.14 -7.84
CA TRP A 18 3.64 -2.88 -8.43
C TRP A 18 2.93 -1.97 -7.42
N LEU A 19 2.11 -2.54 -6.55
CA LEU A 19 1.43 -1.75 -5.51
C LEU A 19 2.41 -1.21 -4.46
N ALA A 20 3.47 -1.95 -4.16
CA ALA A 20 4.54 -1.51 -3.25
C ALA A 20 5.31 -0.32 -3.84
N ASP A 21 5.62 -0.35 -5.13
CA ASP A 21 6.25 0.76 -5.84
C ASP A 21 5.39 2.04 -5.87
N ILE A 22 4.06 1.91 -5.78
CA ILE A 22 3.15 3.06 -5.66
C ILE A 22 3.09 3.52 -4.21
N ALA A 23 3.02 2.58 -3.27
CA ALA A 23 2.91 2.88 -1.85
C ALA A 23 4.16 3.56 -1.27
N THR A 24 5.30 3.52 -1.96
CA THR A 24 6.50 4.28 -1.56
C THR A 24 6.29 5.80 -1.56
N ASP A 25 5.28 6.28 -2.28
CA ASP A 25 4.91 7.70 -2.33
C ASP A 25 4.01 8.11 -1.14
N LEU A 26 3.62 7.18 -0.26
CA LEU A 26 2.80 7.46 0.93
C LEU A 26 3.67 7.64 2.19
N GLU A 27 3.28 8.59 3.03
CA GLU A 27 3.85 8.79 4.36
C GLU A 27 2.94 8.18 5.46
N PRO A 28 3.43 8.04 6.71
CA PRO A 28 2.60 7.57 7.82
C PRO A 28 1.28 8.35 8.00
N GLU A 29 1.32 9.65 7.74
CA GLU A 29 0.19 10.58 7.78
C GLU A 29 -0.89 10.23 6.75
N ASP A 30 -0.51 9.65 5.62
CA ASP A 30 -1.43 9.18 4.59
C ASP A 30 -2.06 7.83 4.95
N GLY A 31 -1.68 7.23 6.08
CA GLY A 31 -2.24 5.98 6.58
C GLY A 31 -1.43 4.72 6.21
N LEU A 32 -0.20 4.88 5.70
CA LEU A 32 0.80 3.81 5.57
C LEU A 32 1.39 3.48 6.96
N VAL A 33 1.60 2.20 7.23
CA VAL A 33 2.22 1.73 8.47
C VAL A 33 3.15 0.57 8.15
N TRP A 34 4.26 0.47 8.89
CA TRP A 34 5.16 -0.68 8.82
C TRP A 34 4.92 -1.62 9.99
N VAL A 35 4.59 -2.87 9.68
CA VAL A 35 4.37 -3.94 10.67
C VAL A 35 5.60 -4.83 10.73
N TYR A 36 6.23 -4.91 11.90
CA TYR A 36 7.42 -5.74 12.13
C TYR A 36 7.04 -6.98 12.95
N ASP A 37 7.56 -8.13 12.56
CA ASP A 37 7.35 -9.38 13.28
C ASP A 37 8.60 -10.29 13.16
N PRO A 38 8.73 -11.36 13.97
CA PRO A 38 9.90 -12.22 13.92
C PRO A 38 10.13 -12.94 12.58
N GLN A 39 9.08 -13.13 11.76
CA GLN A 39 9.18 -13.72 10.42
C GLN A 39 9.55 -12.66 9.36
N HIS A 40 9.16 -11.40 9.57
CA HIS A 40 9.45 -10.27 8.68
C HIS A 40 10.19 -9.16 9.46
N PRO A 41 11.48 -9.35 9.77
CA PRO A 41 12.27 -8.38 10.51
C PRO A 41 12.47 -7.07 9.74
N ASP A 42 12.39 -7.11 8.41
CA ASP A 42 12.48 -5.93 7.53
C ASP A 42 11.16 -5.15 7.43
N GLY A 43 10.10 -5.68 8.05
CA GLY A 43 8.78 -5.06 8.08
C GLY A 43 7.93 -5.36 6.86
N THR A 44 6.61 -5.26 7.04
CA THR A 44 5.60 -5.39 5.99
C THR A 44 4.75 -4.14 5.96
N MET A 45 4.60 -3.53 4.78
CA MET A 45 3.69 -2.41 4.59
C MET A 45 2.25 -2.85 4.88
N ALA A 46 1.52 -2.01 5.60
CA ALA A 46 0.11 -2.16 5.89
C ALA A 46 -0.59 -0.80 5.85
N PHE A 47 -1.90 -0.83 5.63
CA PHE A 47 -2.70 0.37 5.43
C PHE A 47 -3.86 0.40 6.41
N SER A 48 -4.12 1.58 6.96
CA SER A 48 -5.41 1.88 7.58
C SER A 48 -6.51 1.96 6.51
N GLU A 49 -7.78 2.09 6.92
CA GLU A 49 -8.86 2.33 5.94
C GLU A 49 -8.62 3.62 5.14
N PHE A 50 -8.19 4.68 5.81
CA PHE A 50 -7.77 5.93 5.15
C PHE A 50 -6.57 5.70 4.22
N GLY A 51 -5.59 4.91 4.64
CA GLY A 51 -4.44 4.54 3.80
C GLY A 51 -4.82 3.84 2.50
N ILE A 52 -5.87 3.02 2.52
CA ILE A 52 -6.38 2.36 1.30
C ILE A 52 -7.04 3.39 0.36
N GLU A 53 -7.73 4.40 0.90
CA GLU A 53 -8.29 5.49 0.10
C GLU A 53 -7.19 6.34 -0.54
N SER A 54 -6.16 6.73 0.23
CA SER A 54 -4.97 7.44 -0.26
C SER A 54 -4.25 6.63 -1.36
N LEU A 55 -4.07 5.33 -1.15
CA LEU A 55 -3.44 4.44 -2.12
C LEU A 55 -4.23 4.35 -3.43
N ARG A 56 -5.57 4.32 -3.38
CA ARG A 56 -6.42 4.35 -4.59
C ARG A 56 -6.23 5.64 -5.39
N ASN A 57 -6.11 6.79 -4.73
CA ASN A 57 -5.85 8.05 -5.41
C ASN A 57 -4.49 8.03 -6.12
N LEU A 58 -3.45 7.48 -5.49
CA LEU A 58 -2.13 7.33 -6.12
C LEU A 58 -2.15 6.37 -7.32
N ILE A 59 -2.89 5.25 -7.22
CA ILE A 59 -3.09 4.32 -8.33
C ILE A 59 -3.69 5.06 -9.54
N ASP A 60 -4.72 5.87 -9.33
CA ASP A 60 -5.37 6.61 -10.41
C ASP A 60 -4.42 7.65 -11.04
N ILE A 61 -3.67 8.38 -10.21
CA ILE A 61 -2.63 9.32 -10.69
C ILE A 61 -1.57 8.59 -11.52
N ARG A 62 -1.05 7.45 -11.04
CA ARG A 62 -0.04 6.65 -11.74
C ARG A 62 -0.55 6.16 -13.09
N ARG A 63 -1.81 5.71 -13.16
CA ARG A 63 -2.46 5.28 -14.41
C ARG A 63 -2.67 6.42 -15.40
N ILE A 64 -2.92 7.64 -14.93
CA ILE A 64 -3.03 8.82 -15.78
C ILE A 64 -1.66 9.19 -16.35
N MET A 65 -0.59 9.17 -15.53
CA MET A 65 0.76 9.55 -15.97
C MET A 65 1.42 8.53 -16.91
N THR A 66 0.96 7.27 -16.90
CA THR A 66 1.52 6.19 -17.74
C THR A 66 0.78 6.05 -19.09
N LYS A 67 -0.22 6.89 -19.35
CA LYS A 67 -0.90 7.01 -20.65
C LYS A 67 -0.36 8.18 -21.46
#